data_AF-A0A090DPM1-F1
#
_entry.id   AF-A0A090DPM1-F1
#
_cell.length_a   1.000
_cell.length_b   1.000
_cell.length_c   1.000
_cell.angle_alpha   90.00
_cell.angle_beta   90.00
_cell.angle_gamma   90.00
#
_symmetry.space_group_name_H-M   'P 1'
#
loop_
_entity.id
_entity.type
_entity.pdbx_description
1 polymer ?
#
loop_
_entity_poly.entity_id
_entity_poly.type
_entity_poly.pdbx_seq_one_letter_code
_entity_poly.pdbx_strand_id
1 'polypeptide(L)'
;MQGVSARANDLFGNCLKLHLLMPVMAEAFINMVILMFTRDEIRNAPEAYRAFIRAKIPDRLALLSQHCDGFARDIDKSTNAYAHFMRVIDKRNFALHGNVDPIREQIEVVYFDGRRPLFNTPGNHVERFFEHLEAIYRPEEVVSDYEAVHAFLWEISECLKPRTQAFFKQVIEDAYPGFEVHEKRATRILPDHVMMGMLPSMLYDDDLDVKW
;
A
#
# COMPACT_ATOMS: atom_id res chain seq x y z
N MET A 1 30.32 16.93 1.61
CA MET A 1 29.82 15.74 2.33
C MET A 1 28.37 15.85 2.81
N GLN A 2 27.92 16.99 3.36
CA GLN A 2 26.53 17.16 3.83
C GLN A 2 25.45 16.83 2.77
N GLY A 3 25.64 17.24 1.51
CA GLY A 3 24.68 16.95 0.44
C GLY A 3 24.59 15.47 0.01
N VAL A 4 25.70 14.74 0.06
CA VAL A 4 25.72 13.30 -0.32
C VAL A 4 25.08 12.45 0.76
N SER A 5 25.37 12.76 2.03
CA SER A 5 24.76 12.07 3.17
C SER A 5 23.25 12.32 3.28
N ALA A 6 22.79 13.56 3.05
CA ALA A 6 21.37 13.87 3.03
C ALA A 6 20.64 13.11 1.90
N ARG A 7 21.18 13.14 0.69
CA ARG A 7 20.61 12.43 -0.46
C ARG A 7 20.54 10.91 -0.24
N ALA A 8 21.60 10.32 0.32
CA ALA A 8 21.62 8.89 0.64
C ALA A 8 20.57 8.55 1.71
N ASN A 9 20.47 9.37 2.75
CA ASN A 9 19.47 9.18 3.80
C ASN A 9 18.04 9.28 3.26
N ASP A 10 17.77 10.24 2.37
CA ASP A 10 16.47 10.39 1.73
C ASP A 10 16.15 9.20 0.82
N LEU A 11 17.11 8.76 0.00
CA LEU A 11 16.94 7.62 -0.90
C LEU A 11 16.60 6.34 -0.12
N PHE A 12 17.43 5.97 0.85
CA PHE A 12 17.24 4.74 1.62
C PHE A 12 16.03 4.82 2.55
N GLY A 13 15.79 5.98 3.15
CA GLY A 13 14.58 6.26 3.92
C GLY A 13 13.31 6.09 3.09
N ASN A 14 13.31 6.56 1.84
CA ASN A 14 12.18 6.39 0.93
C ASN A 14 12.03 4.96 0.43
N CYS A 15 13.13 4.24 0.15
CA CYS A 15 13.10 2.82 -0.17
C CYS A 15 12.44 2.01 0.95
N LEU A 16 12.84 2.25 2.19
CA LEU A 16 12.26 1.59 3.36
C LEU A 16 10.77 1.94 3.51
N LYS A 17 10.40 3.23 3.39
CA LYS A 17 8.99 3.65 3.46
C LYS A 17 8.14 2.93 2.42
N LEU A 18 8.57 2.91 1.15
CA LEU A 18 7.84 2.22 0.09
C LEU A 18 7.71 0.72 0.40
N HIS A 19 8.80 0.09 0.82
CA HIS A 19 8.80 -1.34 1.16
C HIS A 19 7.78 -1.69 2.27
N LEU A 20 7.62 -0.81 3.25
CA LEU A 20 6.68 -0.99 4.35
C LEU A 20 5.24 -0.62 3.97
N LEU A 21 5.05 0.40 3.12
CA LEU A 21 3.74 0.92 2.74
C LEU A 21 3.08 0.10 1.63
N MET A 22 3.84 -0.48 0.69
CA MET A 22 3.29 -1.27 -0.41
C MET A 22 2.38 -2.43 0.04
N PRO A 23 2.78 -3.29 0.99
CA PRO A 23 1.91 -4.35 1.50
C PRO A 23 0.67 -3.81 2.21
N VAL A 24 0.79 -2.69 2.93
CA VAL A 24 -0.33 -2.04 3.62
C VAL A 24 -1.34 -1.51 2.61
N MET A 25 -0.86 -0.83 1.56
CA MET A 25 -1.68 -0.35 0.45
C MET A 25 -2.40 -1.51 -0.24
N ALA A 26 -1.68 -2.59 -0.55
CA ALA A 26 -2.26 -3.80 -1.15
C ALA A 26 -3.36 -4.43 -0.28
N GLU A 27 -3.12 -4.60 1.02
CA GLU A 27 -4.11 -5.13 1.94
C GLU A 27 -5.33 -4.21 2.06
N ALA A 28 -5.11 -2.90 2.15
CA ALA A 28 -6.17 -1.91 2.21
C ALA A 28 -7.03 -1.94 0.94
N PHE A 29 -6.43 -2.04 -0.24
CA PHE A 29 -7.15 -2.17 -1.50
C PHE A 29 -8.06 -3.41 -1.52
N ILE A 30 -7.51 -4.59 -1.17
CA ILE A 30 -8.30 -5.82 -1.09
C ILE A 30 -9.42 -5.69 -0.07
N ASN A 31 -9.14 -5.09 1.10
CA ASN A 31 -10.15 -4.85 2.12
C ASN A 31 -11.25 -3.89 1.63
N MET A 32 -10.92 -2.89 0.82
CA MET A 32 -11.91 -2.00 0.21
C MET A 32 -12.80 -2.75 -0.79
N VAL A 33 -12.23 -3.62 -1.62
CA VAL A 33 -13.02 -4.49 -2.52
C VAL A 33 -13.99 -5.35 -1.71
N ILE A 34 -13.51 -5.99 -0.63
CA ILE A 34 -14.33 -6.78 0.29
C ILE A 34 -15.43 -5.92 0.91
N LEU A 35 -15.08 -4.78 1.51
CA LEU A 35 -16.04 -3.89 2.17
C LEU A 35 -17.17 -3.45 1.23
N MET A 36 -16.81 -3.06 0.00
CA MET A 36 -17.75 -2.55 -1.00
C MET A 36 -18.66 -3.64 -1.57
N PHE A 37 -18.12 -4.83 -1.82
CA PHE A 37 -18.79 -5.82 -2.66
C PHE A 37 -19.15 -7.12 -1.97
N THR A 38 -18.83 -7.33 -0.69
CA THR A 38 -19.24 -8.55 0.03
C THR A 38 -20.76 -8.72 0.00
N ARG A 39 -21.21 -9.91 -0.41
CA ARG A 39 -22.62 -10.33 -0.42
C ARG A 39 -23.24 -10.22 0.96
N ASP A 40 -24.51 -9.85 1.00
CA ASP A 40 -25.22 -9.67 2.27
C ASP A 40 -25.28 -10.97 3.10
N GLU A 41 -25.33 -12.14 2.46
CA GLU A 41 -25.27 -13.46 3.11
C GLU A 41 -23.98 -13.66 3.93
N ILE A 42 -22.83 -13.24 3.38
CA ILE A 42 -21.54 -13.33 4.05
C ILE A 42 -21.40 -12.21 5.08
N ARG A 43 -21.78 -10.98 4.71
CA ARG A 43 -21.69 -9.78 5.57
C ARG A 43 -22.52 -9.92 6.85
N ASN A 44 -23.69 -10.52 6.76
CA ASN A 44 -24.61 -10.70 7.89
C ASN A 44 -24.34 -11.98 8.70
N ALA A 45 -23.39 -12.83 8.26
CA ALA A 45 -22.91 -13.99 9.00
C ALA A 45 -21.57 -13.66 9.70
N PRO A 46 -21.56 -13.32 11.01
CA PRO A 46 -20.39 -12.74 11.67
C PRO A 46 -19.16 -13.65 11.64
N GLU A 47 -19.35 -14.96 11.76
CA GLU A 47 -18.26 -15.94 11.72
C GLU A 47 -17.65 -16.07 10.32
N ALA A 48 -18.50 -16.16 9.29
CA ALA A 48 -18.06 -16.24 7.90
C ALA A 48 -17.32 -14.96 7.47
N TYR A 49 -17.87 -13.79 7.81
CA TYR A 49 -17.22 -12.51 7.50
C TYR A 49 -15.87 -12.36 8.21
N ARG A 50 -15.78 -12.73 9.49
CA ARG A 50 -14.52 -12.71 10.26
C ARG A 50 -13.49 -13.68 9.69
N ALA A 51 -13.92 -14.89 9.31
CA ALA A 51 -13.04 -15.87 8.67
C ALA A 51 -12.51 -15.33 7.34
N PHE A 52 -13.37 -14.70 6.54
CA PHE A 52 -13.00 -14.12 5.25
C PHE A 52 -11.96 -13.00 5.41
N ILE A 53 -12.17 -12.04 6.32
CA ILE A 53 -11.22 -10.93 6.54
C ILE A 53 -9.88 -11.42 7.10
N ARG A 54 -9.89 -12.41 7.99
CA ARG A 54 -8.68 -12.92 8.65
C ARG A 54 -7.91 -13.94 7.81
N ALA A 55 -8.47 -14.38 6.69
CA ALA A 55 -7.80 -15.33 5.80
C ALA A 55 -6.52 -14.72 5.20
N LYS A 56 -5.57 -15.58 4.84
CA LYS A 56 -4.34 -15.15 4.18
C LYS A 56 -4.68 -14.55 2.82
N ILE A 57 -3.81 -13.68 2.30
CA ILE A 57 -4.04 -13.02 1.00
C ILE A 57 -4.40 -14.00 -0.13
N PRO A 58 -3.69 -15.13 -0.33
CA PRO A 58 -4.05 -16.09 -1.37
C PRO A 58 -5.46 -16.66 -1.25
N ASP A 59 -5.92 -16.87 -0.02
CA ASP A 59 -7.25 -17.42 0.28
C ASP A 59 -8.32 -16.34 0.06
N ARG A 60 -8.07 -15.11 0.53
CA ARG A 60 -8.95 -13.96 0.27
C ARG A 60 -9.18 -13.77 -1.22
N LEU A 61 -8.11 -13.77 -2.02
CA LEU A 61 -8.19 -13.60 -3.47
C LEU A 61 -9.01 -14.71 -4.15
N ALA A 62 -8.92 -15.96 -3.68
CA ALA A 62 -9.75 -17.06 -4.21
C ALA A 62 -11.23 -16.91 -3.86
N LEU A 63 -11.53 -16.34 -2.69
CA LEU A 63 -12.89 -16.18 -2.20
C LEU A 63 -13.59 -14.92 -2.75
N LEU A 64 -12.86 -13.97 -3.34
CA LEU A 64 -13.41 -12.70 -3.81
C LEU A 64 -14.58 -12.89 -4.78
N SER A 65 -14.41 -13.66 -5.85
CA SER A 65 -15.48 -13.90 -6.84
C SER A 65 -16.67 -14.69 -6.28
N GLN A 66 -16.45 -15.48 -5.22
CA GLN A 66 -17.49 -16.30 -4.59
C GLN A 66 -18.27 -15.53 -3.53
N HIS A 67 -17.62 -14.64 -2.79
CA HIS A 67 -18.19 -13.93 -1.64
C HIS A 67 -18.52 -12.46 -1.92
N CYS A 68 -18.02 -11.91 -3.03
CA CYS A 68 -18.32 -10.55 -3.46
C CYS A 68 -19.16 -10.54 -4.74
N ASP A 69 -20.05 -9.55 -4.83
CA ASP A 69 -20.82 -9.25 -6.02
C ASP A 69 -20.01 -8.45 -7.03
N GLY A 70 -20.42 -8.53 -8.29
CA GLY A 70 -19.84 -7.71 -9.34
C GLY A 70 -18.52 -8.20 -9.93
N PHE A 71 -18.02 -9.37 -9.55
CA PHE A 71 -16.96 -10.06 -10.30
C PHE A 71 -17.52 -10.67 -11.59
N ALA A 72 -16.77 -10.53 -12.69
CA ALA A 72 -17.05 -11.12 -13.99
C ALA A 72 -16.29 -12.46 -14.19
N ARG A 73 -15.14 -12.61 -13.53
CA ARG A 73 -14.27 -13.79 -13.56
C ARG A 73 -13.49 -13.92 -12.25
N ASP A 74 -12.93 -15.10 -12.03
CA ASP A 74 -12.00 -15.36 -10.94
C ASP A 74 -10.65 -14.68 -11.19
N ILE A 75 -9.91 -14.44 -10.10
CA ILE A 75 -8.55 -13.91 -10.16
C ILE A 75 -7.61 -15.03 -10.61
N ASP A 76 -6.92 -14.80 -11.72
CA ASP A 76 -5.92 -15.73 -12.24
C ASP A 76 -4.62 -15.67 -11.42
N LYS A 77 -4.29 -16.78 -10.77
CA LYS A 77 -3.07 -16.93 -9.95
C LYS A 77 -1.84 -17.36 -10.77
N SER A 78 -2.01 -17.61 -12.06
CA SER A 78 -0.90 -17.98 -12.96
C SER A 78 -0.20 -16.77 -13.58
N THR A 79 -0.71 -15.55 -13.36
CA THR A 79 -0.12 -14.33 -13.94
C THR A 79 1.21 -13.98 -13.27
N ASN A 80 2.11 -13.39 -14.06
CA ASN A 80 3.37 -12.86 -13.53
C ASN A 80 3.13 -11.77 -12.49
N ALA A 81 2.06 -10.97 -12.65
CA ALA A 81 1.69 -9.94 -11.69
C ALA A 81 1.33 -10.54 -10.32
N TYR A 82 0.55 -11.63 -10.29
CA TYR A 82 0.26 -12.36 -9.05
C TYR A 82 1.54 -12.88 -8.37
N ALA A 83 2.43 -13.51 -9.14
CA ALA A 83 3.68 -14.04 -8.60
C ALA A 83 4.58 -12.95 -8.02
N HIS A 84 4.71 -11.81 -8.70
CA HIS A 84 5.47 -10.66 -8.21
C HIS A 84 4.82 -10.06 -6.96
N PHE A 85 3.51 -9.85 -6.98
CA PHE A 85 2.76 -9.35 -5.84
C PHE A 85 2.95 -10.21 -4.59
N MET A 86 2.85 -11.54 -4.72
CA MET A 86 3.08 -12.44 -3.58
C MET A 86 4.50 -12.34 -3.03
N ARG A 87 5.52 -12.15 -3.89
CA ARG A 87 6.89 -11.91 -3.42
C ARG A 87 7.00 -10.63 -2.59
N VAL A 88 6.33 -9.55 -2.97
CA VAL A 88 6.32 -8.30 -2.18
C VAL A 88 5.65 -8.51 -0.83
N ILE A 89 4.51 -9.20 -0.81
CA ILE A 89 3.82 -9.58 0.43
C ILE A 89 4.69 -10.45 1.34
N ASP A 90 5.48 -11.36 0.77
CA ASP A 90 6.37 -12.22 1.56
C ASP A 90 7.60 -11.46 2.08
N LYS A 91 8.19 -10.57 1.28
CA LYS A 91 9.30 -9.69 1.69
C LYS A 91 8.95 -8.84 2.92
N ARG A 92 7.70 -8.36 3.01
CA ARG A 92 7.15 -7.68 4.20
C ARG A 92 7.42 -8.44 5.48
N ASN A 93 7.17 -9.75 5.50
CA ASN A 93 7.31 -10.56 6.72
C ASN A 93 8.75 -10.49 7.22
N PHE A 94 9.74 -10.50 6.31
CA PHE A 94 11.14 -10.36 6.70
C PHE A 94 11.47 -8.96 7.24
N ALA A 95 11.02 -7.91 6.55
CA ALA A 95 11.33 -6.53 6.91
C ALA A 95 10.62 -6.05 8.19
N LEU A 96 9.35 -6.41 8.40
CA LEU A 96 8.58 -6.00 9.58
C LEU A 96 8.96 -6.74 10.85
N HIS A 97 9.45 -7.97 10.74
CA HIS A 97 9.91 -8.72 11.91
C HIS A 97 11.31 -8.31 12.38
N GLY A 98 11.97 -7.37 11.69
CA GLY A 98 13.24 -6.80 12.12
C GLY A 98 14.34 -7.85 12.25
N ASN A 99 14.34 -8.84 11.35
CA ASN A 99 15.35 -9.89 11.35
C ASN A 99 16.71 -9.25 11.08
N VAL A 100 17.64 -9.38 12.02
CA VAL A 100 19.04 -8.96 11.83
C VAL A 100 19.79 -10.12 11.20
N ASP A 101 20.39 -9.89 10.03
CA ASP A 101 21.27 -10.86 9.37
C ASP A 101 22.69 -10.28 9.25
N PRO A 102 23.57 -10.53 10.25
CA PRO A 102 24.91 -9.96 10.30
C PRO A 102 25.80 -10.37 9.12
N ILE A 103 25.50 -11.49 8.46
CA ILE A 103 26.27 -11.98 7.31
C ILE A 103 25.83 -11.22 6.06
N ARG A 104 24.51 -11.12 5.83
CA ARG A 104 23.96 -10.38 4.69
C ARG A 104 24.21 -8.87 4.79
N GLU A 105 24.20 -8.33 6.01
CA GLU A 105 24.40 -6.90 6.29
C GLU A 105 25.88 -6.54 6.50
N GLN A 106 26.82 -7.48 6.32
CA GLN A 106 28.25 -7.24 6.50
C GLN A 106 28.80 -6.18 5.55
N ILE A 107 29.29 -5.07 6.09
CA ILE A 107 29.92 -3.98 5.30
C ILE A 107 31.39 -4.30 4.99
N GLU A 108 32.13 -4.81 5.97
CA GLU A 108 33.59 -4.95 5.90
C GLU A 108 34.09 -5.96 6.96
N VAL A 109 35.26 -6.56 6.71
CA VAL A 109 36.02 -7.30 7.72
C VAL A 109 37.15 -6.42 8.27
N VAL A 110 37.15 -6.21 9.58
CA VAL A 110 38.15 -5.42 10.31
C VAL A 110 38.91 -6.32 11.28
N TYR A 111 40.22 -6.43 11.07
CA TYR A 111 41.16 -7.07 11.98
C TYR A 111 41.72 -6.04 12.96
N PHE A 112 42.34 -6.51 14.05
CA PHE A 112 42.94 -5.64 15.05
C PHE A 112 44.37 -6.09 15.37
N ASP A 113 45.31 -5.13 15.33
CA ASP A 113 46.64 -5.26 15.92
C ASP A 113 46.68 -4.39 17.19
N GLY A 114 46.47 -5.02 18.34
CA GLY A 114 46.20 -4.32 19.60
C GLY A 114 44.94 -3.45 19.51
N ARG A 115 45.12 -2.13 19.54
CA ARG A 115 44.03 -1.14 19.38
C ARG A 115 43.94 -0.55 17.96
N ARG A 116 44.82 -0.96 17.05
CA ARG A 116 44.85 -0.43 15.68
C ARG A 116 43.93 -1.27 14.79
N PRO A 117 42.91 -0.67 14.16
CA PRO A 117 42.09 -1.37 13.19
C PRO A 117 42.88 -1.57 11.88
N LEU A 118 42.77 -2.76 11.31
CA LEU A 118 43.35 -3.16 10.04
C LEU A 118 42.23 -3.66 9.13
N PHE A 119 41.97 -2.93 8.06
CA PHE A 119 40.90 -3.26 7.12
C PHE A 119 41.40 -4.31 6.12
N ASN A 120 40.57 -5.32 5.83
CA ASN A 120 40.92 -6.37 4.88
C ASN A 120 41.16 -5.84 3.46
N THR A 121 40.45 -4.78 3.08
CA THR A 121 40.52 -4.16 1.75
C THR A 121 41.00 -2.71 1.89
N PRO A 122 41.97 -2.24 1.09
CA PRO A 122 42.34 -0.82 1.06
C PRO A 122 41.27 0.02 0.36
N GLY A 123 41.08 1.29 0.76
CA GLY A 123 40.28 2.24 -0.01
C GLY A 123 39.39 3.17 0.82
N ASN A 124 38.37 3.74 0.16
CA ASN A 124 37.41 4.65 0.77
C ASN A 124 36.25 3.89 1.44
N HIS A 125 36.37 3.65 2.74
CA HIS A 125 35.36 2.91 3.51
C HIS A 125 33.99 3.62 3.60
N VAL A 126 33.93 4.94 3.44
CA VAL A 126 32.67 5.70 3.43
C VAL A 126 31.90 5.45 2.14
N GLU A 127 32.59 5.40 1.01
CA GLU A 127 32.00 5.08 -0.29
C GLU A 127 31.46 3.64 -0.30
N ARG A 128 32.26 2.68 0.20
CA ARG A 128 31.82 1.29 0.33
C ARG A 128 30.62 1.11 1.26
N PHE A 129 30.52 1.91 2.32
CA PHE A 129 29.32 1.94 3.15
C PHE A 129 28.08 2.34 2.33
N PHE A 130 28.18 3.36 1.48
CA PHE A 130 27.06 3.78 0.62
C PHE A 130 26.74 2.75 -0.47
N GLU A 131 27.74 2.16 -1.12
CA GLU A 131 27.54 1.06 -2.09
C GLU A 131 26.82 -0.13 -1.45
N HIS A 132 27.19 -0.46 -0.20
CA HIS A 132 26.56 -1.54 0.55
C HIS A 132 25.11 -1.21 0.92
N LEU A 133 24.83 0.02 1.35
CA LEU A 133 23.45 0.47 1.57
C LEU A 133 22.62 0.36 0.28
N GLU A 134 23.16 0.78 -0.86
CA GLU A 134 22.47 0.66 -2.14
C GLU A 134 22.22 -0.81 -2.53
N ALA A 135 23.17 -1.70 -2.29
CA ALA A 135 23.02 -3.14 -2.52
C ALA A 135 22.00 -3.81 -1.59
N ILE A 136 21.83 -3.30 -0.36
CA ILE A 136 20.82 -3.76 0.60
C ILE A 136 19.43 -3.27 0.22
N TYR A 137 19.28 -1.96 0.02
CA TYR A 137 17.97 -1.32 -0.19
C TYR A 137 17.45 -1.47 -1.62
N ARG A 138 18.34 -1.71 -2.60
CA ARG A 138 18.04 -1.98 -4.01
C ARG A 138 16.94 -1.06 -4.57
N PRO A 139 17.21 0.24 -4.73
CA PRO A 139 16.19 1.22 -5.12
C PRO A 139 15.42 0.84 -6.38
N GLU A 140 16.09 0.29 -7.39
CA GLU A 140 15.47 -0.18 -8.63
C GLU A 140 14.48 -1.33 -8.39
N GLU A 141 14.84 -2.27 -7.52
CA GLU A 141 13.95 -3.38 -7.14
C GLU A 141 12.71 -2.87 -6.39
N VAL A 142 12.86 -1.85 -5.54
CA VAL A 142 11.74 -1.24 -4.82
C VAL A 142 10.75 -0.57 -5.77
N VAL A 143 11.23 0.12 -6.81
CA VAL A 143 10.37 0.72 -7.83
C VAL A 143 9.65 -0.37 -8.63
N SER A 144 10.37 -1.41 -9.04
CA SER A 144 9.76 -2.54 -9.76
C SER A 144 8.73 -3.30 -8.91
N ASP A 145 8.99 -3.46 -7.61
CA ASP A 145 8.03 -4.03 -6.65
C ASP A 145 6.76 -3.16 -6.59
N TYR A 146 6.90 -1.83 -6.57
CA TYR A 146 5.77 -0.89 -6.57
C TYR A 146 4.91 -1.00 -7.82
N GLU A 147 5.55 -1.00 -8.99
CA GLU A 147 4.87 -1.18 -10.28
C GLU A 147 4.15 -2.54 -10.33
N ALA A 148 4.79 -3.60 -9.86
CA ALA A 148 4.19 -4.93 -9.86
C ALA A 148 2.97 -5.04 -8.93
N VAL A 149 3.02 -4.41 -7.75
CA VAL A 149 1.85 -4.33 -6.86
C VAL A 149 0.72 -3.60 -7.58
N HIS A 150 0.97 -2.43 -8.15
CA HIS A 150 -0.04 -1.66 -8.89
C HIS A 150 -0.62 -2.43 -10.08
N ALA A 151 0.23 -3.12 -10.85
CA ALA A 151 -0.20 -3.95 -11.97
C ALA A 151 -1.17 -5.06 -11.51
N PHE A 152 -0.89 -5.71 -10.39
CA PHE A 152 -1.79 -6.72 -9.85
C PHE A 152 -3.10 -6.13 -9.29
N LEU A 153 -3.04 -4.98 -8.60
CA LEU A 153 -4.26 -4.28 -8.15
C LEU A 153 -5.15 -3.90 -9.35
N TRP A 154 -4.54 -3.49 -10.46
CA TRP A 154 -5.23 -3.26 -11.72
C TRP A 154 -5.87 -4.55 -12.26
N GLU A 155 -5.16 -5.68 -12.29
CA GLU A 155 -5.71 -6.99 -12.69
C GLU A 155 -6.92 -7.40 -11.83
N ILE A 156 -6.91 -7.14 -10.52
CA ILE A 156 -8.07 -7.37 -9.64
C ILE A 156 -9.26 -6.52 -10.10
N SER A 157 -9.03 -5.24 -10.42
CA SER A 157 -10.09 -4.35 -10.88
C SER A 157 -10.68 -4.79 -12.24
N GLU A 158 -9.85 -5.35 -13.12
CA GLU A 158 -10.22 -5.92 -14.43
C GLU A 158 -10.98 -7.26 -14.30
N CYS A 159 -11.06 -7.83 -13.10
CA CYS A 159 -11.94 -8.96 -12.81
C CYS A 159 -13.36 -8.51 -12.44
N LEU A 160 -13.58 -7.22 -12.16
CA LEU A 160 -14.89 -6.66 -11.90
C LEU A 160 -15.67 -6.42 -13.19
N LYS A 161 -17.00 -6.46 -13.12
CA LYS A 161 -17.89 -6.03 -14.20
C LYS A 161 -17.69 -4.52 -14.42
N PRO A 162 -17.86 -4.00 -15.66
CA PRO A 162 -17.58 -2.59 -15.97
C PRO A 162 -18.26 -1.57 -15.04
N ARG A 163 -19.52 -1.83 -14.68
CA ARG A 163 -20.28 -0.98 -13.73
C ARG A 163 -19.67 -1.00 -12.33
N THR A 164 -19.28 -2.18 -11.85
CA THR A 164 -18.68 -2.39 -10.52
C THR A 164 -17.29 -1.77 -10.46
N GLN A 165 -16.49 -1.92 -11.52
CA GLN A 165 -15.18 -1.30 -11.65
C GLN A 165 -15.29 0.23 -11.64
N ALA A 166 -16.23 0.81 -12.40
CA ALA A 166 -16.46 2.25 -12.42
C ALA A 166 -16.88 2.80 -11.04
N PHE A 167 -17.77 2.10 -10.34
CA PHE A 167 -18.17 2.48 -8.99
C PHE A 167 -17.02 2.33 -7.99
N PHE A 168 -16.23 1.26 -8.08
CA PHE A 168 -15.04 1.08 -7.25
C PHE A 168 -14.07 2.25 -7.42
N LYS A 169 -13.75 2.58 -8.68
CA LYS A 169 -12.89 3.70 -9.05
C LYS A 169 -13.43 5.03 -8.48
N GLN A 170 -14.72 5.29 -8.65
CA GLN A 170 -15.36 6.51 -8.14
C GLN A 170 -15.20 6.67 -6.63
N VAL A 171 -15.30 5.58 -5.85
CA VAL A 171 -15.18 5.65 -4.39
C VAL A 171 -13.73 5.80 -3.93
N ILE A 172 -12.78 5.08 -4.53
CA ILE A 172 -11.36 5.15 -4.10
C ILE A 172 -10.67 6.43 -4.56
N GLU A 173 -11.17 7.08 -5.60
CA GLU A 173 -10.67 8.37 -6.09
C GLU A 173 -11.34 9.58 -5.41
N ASP A 174 -12.40 9.35 -4.63
CA ASP A 174 -13.05 10.42 -3.88
C ASP A 174 -12.17 10.90 -2.73
N ALA A 175 -12.10 12.23 -2.52
CA ALA A 175 -11.39 12.81 -1.39
C ALA A 175 -12.12 12.55 -0.05
N TYR A 176 -13.43 12.34 -0.11
CA TYR A 176 -14.34 12.15 1.02
C TYR A 176 -15.26 10.93 0.76
N PRO A 177 -14.70 9.71 0.68
CA PRO A 177 -15.51 8.51 0.57
C PRO A 177 -16.39 8.38 1.81
N GLY A 178 -17.66 8.07 1.58
CA GLY A 178 -18.65 7.91 2.62
C GLY A 178 -18.97 6.45 2.91
N PHE A 179 -19.69 6.22 4.00
CA PHE A 179 -20.15 4.91 4.40
C PHE A 179 -21.60 5.01 4.88
N GLU A 180 -22.50 4.25 4.26
CA GLU A 180 -23.85 4.10 4.76
C GLU A 180 -23.86 2.99 5.82
N VAL A 181 -24.26 3.33 7.04
CA VAL A 181 -24.22 2.50 8.25
C VAL A 181 -25.29 1.39 8.23
N HIS A 182 -26.52 1.67 7.77
CA HIS A 182 -27.59 0.66 7.76
C HIS A 182 -27.34 -0.40 6.70
N GLU A 183 -26.97 0.04 5.50
CA GLU A 183 -26.61 -0.86 4.39
C GLU A 183 -25.20 -1.45 4.54
N LYS A 184 -24.39 -0.89 5.44
CA LYS A 184 -22.97 -1.23 5.67
C LYS A 184 -22.15 -1.16 4.37
N ARG A 185 -22.39 -0.15 3.53
CA ARG A 185 -21.79 -0.03 2.19
C ARG A 185 -21.02 1.27 2.05
N ALA A 186 -19.79 1.17 1.54
CA ALA A 186 -19.04 2.36 1.14
C ALA A 186 -19.62 2.95 -0.13
N THR A 187 -19.70 4.28 -0.18
CA THR A 187 -20.31 5.02 -1.29
C THR A 187 -19.70 6.41 -1.38
N ARG A 188 -20.04 7.13 -2.44
CA ARG A 188 -19.82 8.57 -2.52
C ARG A 188 -21.08 9.29 -2.06
N ILE A 189 -20.95 10.11 -1.02
CA ILE A 189 -22.11 10.81 -0.41
C ILE A 189 -22.30 12.19 -1.01
N LEU A 190 -21.21 12.91 -1.32
CA LEU A 190 -21.26 14.31 -1.73
C LEU A 190 -20.95 14.47 -3.23
N PRO A 191 -21.63 15.41 -3.92
CA PRO A 191 -21.31 15.78 -5.30
C PRO A 191 -19.97 16.56 -5.37
N ASP A 192 -19.31 16.54 -6.54
CA ASP A 192 -18.03 17.26 -6.77
C ASP A 192 -18.21 18.78 -6.86
N HIS A 193 -19.45 19.25 -6.81
CA HIS A 193 -19.81 20.64 -6.95
C HIS A 193 -20.67 21.06 -5.77
N VAL A 194 -20.30 22.19 -5.18
CA VAL A 194 -21.12 22.86 -4.17
C VAL A 194 -21.99 23.86 -4.89
N MET A 195 -23.30 23.67 -4.83
CA MET A 195 -24.26 24.69 -5.27
C MET A 195 -24.56 25.58 -4.09
N MET A 196 -24.09 26.83 -4.14
CA MET A 196 -24.50 27.85 -3.19
C MET A 196 -25.68 28.62 -3.78
N GLY A 197 -26.87 28.41 -3.23
CA GLY A 197 -28.03 29.22 -3.55
C GLY A 197 -27.98 30.54 -2.79
N MET A 198 -27.59 31.62 -3.46
CA MET A 198 -27.66 32.97 -2.89
C MET A 198 -29.03 33.59 -3.19
N LEU A 199 -29.77 33.95 -2.14
CA LEU A 199 -30.98 34.76 -2.22
C LEU A 199 -30.55 36.23 -2.17
N PRO A 200 -30.92 37.07 -3.15
CA PRO A 200 -30.40 38.44 -3.30
C PRO A 200 -30.62 39.37 -2.10
N SER A 201 -31.50 39.01 -1.17
CA SER A 201 -31.94 39.83 -0.05
C SER A 201 -31.71 39.18 1.32
N MET A 202 -30.99 38.06 1.39
CA MET A 202 -30.66 37.39 2.64
C MET A 202 -29.19 37.69 2.99
N LEU A 203 -28.95 38.18 4.20
CA LEU A 203 -27.60 38.33 4.75
C LEU A 203 -27.13 36.94 5.22
N TYR A 204 -25.95 36.53 4.78
CA TYR A 204 -25.33 35.27 5.21
C TYR A 204 -24.46 35.50 6.44
N ASP A 205 -24.08 34.45 7.15
CA ASP A 205 -23.36 34.55 8.43
C ASP A 205 -22.03 35.32 8.32
N ASP A 206 -21.41 35.30 7.14
CA ASP A 206 -20.21 36.05 6.74
C ASP A 206 -20.48 37.52 6.37
N ASP A 207 -21.73 37.88 6.10
CA ASP A 207 -22.20 39.27 5.90
C ASP A 207 -22.66 39.93 7.21
N LEU A 208 -22.75 39.16 8.31
CA LEU A 208 -23.11 39.70 9.61
C LEU A 208 -21.88 40.37 10.26
N ASP A 209 -21.99 41.66 10.57
CA ASP A 209 -20.97 42.41 11.31
C ASP A 209 -20.98 42.00 12.80
N VAL A 210 -20.58 40.75 13.07
CA VAL A 210 -20.48 40.21 14.42
C VAL A 210 -19.09 40.50 14.97
N LYS A 211 -19.02 41.39 15.96
CA LYS A 211 -17.83 41.53 16.81
C LYS A 211 -17.81 40.39 17.81
N TRP A 212 -16.87 39.46 17.62
CA TRP A 212 -16.52 38.41 18.58
C TRP A 212 -15.87 38.99 19.84
#